data_AF-A0A8K0U2G0-F1
#
_entry.id   AF-A0A8K0U2G0-F1
#
_cell.length_a   1.000
_cell.length_b   1.000
_cell.length_c   1.000
_cell.angle_alpha   90.00
_cell.angle_beta   90.00
_cell.angle_gamma   90.00
#
_symmetry.space_group_name_H-M   'P 1'
#
loop_
_entity.id
_entity.type
_entity.pdbx_description
1 polymer ?
#
loop_
_entity_poly.entity_id
_entity_poly.type
_entity_poly.pdbx_seq_one_letter_code
_entity_poly.pdbx_strand_id
1 'polypeptide(L)'
;MSAAHAGRQHVIGLIVINDLLYVWRYDRQGAIQCSAINFMLDLPRFSVLLSAMQRFDNRSWGLNPKIDPEFGPRPESRTIQLANGSHKRMNVTLQLSSDERSTHYGLNGRTTNVFPATSDDPMYSGVIVKVFWGEKSRRSEPEIVEIVERIADERNGKEVEGHFPKLLCYEELPDTSTGEIRGRLRLDSGGERVLYVLVFRKLRPITELYGDEFLRAFWATVRCHLMLWQNGVYHRDVSPSDLMYSRDKDGNVVGVLNDFDLASTSDRATGTERTGTVPFMVLDLLTKPALRGDVTHLYEHDAESFIWVLTWI
;
A
#
# COMPACT_ATOMS: atom_id res chain seq x y z
N MET A 1 5.41 -20.16 7.54
CA MET A 1 4.99 -18.78 7.85
C MET A 1 5.27 -17.94 6.61
N SER A 2 4.23 -17.34 6.01
CA SER A 2 4.36 -16.60 4.74
C SER A 2 4.85 -15.17 4.98
N ALA A 3 5.80 -14.72 4.16
CA ALA A 3 6.23 -13.31 4.11
C ALA A 3 5.10 -12.36 3.68
N ALA A 4 3.98 -12.89 3.17
CA ALA A 4 2.82 -12.11 2.72
C ALA A 4 1.99 -11.46 3.85
N HIS A 5 2.34 -11.67 5.12
CA HIS A 5 1.56 -11.15 6.26
C HIS A 5 1.86 -9.67 6.56
N ALA A 6 0.84 -8.87 6.91
CA ALA A 6 0.96 -7.45 7.28
C ALA A 6 1.87 -7.22 8.50
N GLY A 7 1.86 -8.17 9.43
CA GLY A 7 2.70 -8.17 10.63
C GLY A 7 4.13 -8.67 10.43
N ARG A 8 4.56 -8.95 9.18
CA ARG A 8 5.89 -9.48 8.88
C ARG A 8 6.67 -8.53 7.97
N GLN A 9 7.86 -8.14 8.42
CA GLN A 9 8.80 -7.31 7.67
C GLN A 9 9.70 -8.14 6.76
N HIS A 10 10.19 -9.26 7.28
CA HIS A 10 10.96 -10.25 6.55
C HIS A 10 10.75 -11.64 7.14
N VAL A 11 11.20 -12.65 6.41
CA VAL A 11 11.25 -14.04 6.86
C VAL A 11 12.66 -14.56 6.64
N ILE A 12 13.20 -15.25 7.64
CA ILE A 12 14.46 -15.97 7.54
C ILE A 12 14.14 -17.45 7.34
N GLY A 13 14.64 -18.02 6.26
CA GLY A 13 14.51 -19.43 5.92
C GLY A 13 15.85 -20.13 5.94
N LEU A 14 15.88 -21.36 6.47
CA LEU A 14 17.02 -22.26 6.41
C LEU A 14 16.69 -23.38 5.43
N ILE A 15 17.42 -23.46 4.32
CA ILE A 15 17.25 -24.51 3.31
C ILE A 15 18.45 -25.44 3.40
N VAL A 16 18.17 -26.74 3.62
CA VAL A 16 19.20 -27.78 3.71
C VAL A 16 19.15 -28.64 2.45
N ILE A 17 20.30 -28.80 1.80
CA ILE A 17 20.50 -29.70 0.67
C ILE A 17 21.73 -30.56 1.01
N ASN A 18 21.51 -31.84 1.31
CA ASN A 18 22.55 -32.73 1.85
C ASN A 18 23.15 -32.15 3.14
N ASP A 19 24.47 -31.92 3.16
CA ASP A 19 25.24 -31.32 4.25
C ASP A 19 25.40 -29.79 4.11
N LEU A 20 24.79 -29.19 3.09
CA LEU A 20 24.84 -27.76 2.81
C LEU A 20 23.60 -27.03 3.33
N LEU A 21 23.84 -26.05 4.20
CA LEU A 21 22.84 -25.12 4.71
C LEU A 21 22.93 -23.77 3.99
N TYR A 22 21.80 -23.30 3.48
CA TYR A 22 21.63 -21.98 2.91
C TYR A 22 20.73 -21.15 3.80
N VAL A 23 21.20 -19.96 4.17
CA VAL A 23 20.40 -18.95 4.86
C VAL A 23 19.77 -18.05 3.81
N TRP A 24 18.45 -17.94 3.86
CA TRP A 24 17.65 -17.09 3.00
C TRP A 24 16.96 -16.02 3.84
N ARG A 25 16.94 -14.79 3.34
CA ARG A 25 16.10 -13.70 3.84
C ARG A 25 15.15 -13.28 2.74
N TYR A 26 13.86 -13.32 3.01
CA TYR A 26 12.82 -12.84 2.10
C TYR A 26 12.20 -11.58 2.69
N ASP A 27 12.18 -10.49 1.94
CA ASP A 27 11.48 -9.26 2.30
C ASP A 27 10.68 -8.71 1.12
N ARG A 28 10.12 -7.51 1.29
CA ARG A 28 9.26 -6.87 0.29
C ARG A 28 9.98 -6.27 -0.90
N GLN A 29 11.29 -6.44 -1.01
CA GLN A 29 12.09 -6.11 -2.19
C GLN A 29 12.59 -7.36 -2.91
N GLY A 30 12.64 -8.51 -2.22
CA GLY A 30 13.01 -9.80 -2.82
C GLY A 30 13.75 -10.72 -1.84
N ALA A 31 14.43 -11.72 -2.40
CA ALA A 31 15.20 -12.69 -1.64
C ALA A 31 16.69 -12.34 -1.63
N ILE A 32 17.35 -12.58 -0.50
CA ILE A 32 18.80 -12.55 -0.33
C ILE A 32 19.23 -13.93 0.14
N GLN A 33 20.26 -14.49 -0.47
CA GLN A 33 20.79 -15.80 -0.14
C GLN A 33 22.26 -15.68 0.26
N CYS A 34 22.65 -16.36 1.34
CA CYS A 34 24.04 -16.55 1.69
C CYS A 34 24.66 -17.74 0.94
N SER A 35 25.97 -17.73 0.75
CA SER A 35 26.73 -18.92 0.33
C SER A 35 26.48 -20.09 1.28
N ALA A 36 26.53 -21.32 0.77
CA ALA A 36 26.33 -22.52 1.56
C ALA A 36 27.31 -22.63 2.73
N ILE A 37 26.83 -23.13 3.87
CA ILE A 37 27.64 -23.57 5.01
C ILE A 37 27.53 -25.09 5.07
N ASN A 38 28.65 -25.80 5.05
CA ASN A 38 28.64 -27.22 5.34
C ASN A 38 28.47 -27.42 6.85
N PHE A 39 27.27 -27.75 7.32
CA PHE A 39 27.00 -27.79 8.76
C PHE A 39 27.62 -29.00 9.47
N MET A 40 28.12 -29.98 8.72
CA MET A 40 28.82 -31.15 9.26
C MET A 40 30.32 -30.91 9.37
N LEU A 41 30.93 -30.26 8.37
CA LEU A 41 32.37 -29.99 8.32
C LEU A 41 32.75 -28.67 8.99
N ASP A 42 31.87 -27.67 8.99
CA ASP A 42 32.07 -26.35 9.60
C ASP A 42 31.10 -26.14 10.79
N LEU A 43 31.17 -27.08 11.75
CA LEU A 43 30.41 -27.02 13.01
C LEU A 43 30.61 -25.71 13.79
N PRO A 44 31.82 -25.10 13.85
CA PRO A 44 32.00 -23.82 14.53
C PRO A 44 31.15 -22.71 13.92
N ARG A 45 31.16 -22.54 12.58
CA ARG A 45 30.35 -21.49 11.92
C ARG A 45 28.85 -21.77 12.05
N PHE A 46 28.44 -23.03 11.96
CA PHE A 46 27.04 -23.41 12.17
C PHE A 46 26.58 -23.10 13.60
N SER A 47 27.42 -23.37 14.60
CA SER A 47 27.13 -23.08 16.01
C SER A 47 27.05 -21.58 16.30
N VAL A 48 27.91 -20.77 15.66
CA VAL A 48 27.83 -19.30 15.71
C VAL A 48 26.54 -18.79 15.07
N LEU A 49 26.12 -19.36 13.93
CA LEU A 49 24.86 -19.01 13.28
C LEU A 49 23.66 -19.27 14.21
N LEU A 50 23.57 -20.46 14.82
CA LEU A 50 22.50 -20.79 15.76
C LEU A 50 22.52 -19.86 16.99
N SER A 51 23.71 -19.59 17.53
CA SER A 51 23.90 -18.68 18.66
C SER A 51 23.47 -17.24 18.33
N ALA A 52 23.72 -16.77 17.11
CA ALA A 52 23.26 -15.46 16.66
C ALA A 52 21.74 -15.42 16.53
N MET A 53 21.14 -16.43 15.87
CA MET A 53 19.69 -16.54 15.69
C MET A 53 18.96 -16.65 17.04
N GLN A 54 19.50 -17.36 18.02
CA GLN A 54 18.92 -17.43 19.37
C GLN A 54 18.80 -16.06 20.05
N ARG A 55 19.67 -15.10 19.72
CA ARG A 55 19.69 -13.75 20.31
C ARG A 55 18.78 -12.77 19.58
N PHE A 56 18.12 -13.19 18.51
CA PHE A 56 17.19 -12.33 17.78
C PHE A 56 15.97 -12.05 18.64
N ASP A 57 15.66 -10.77 18.80
CA ASP A 57 14.36 -10.33 19.27
C ASP A 57 13.28 -10.59 18.20
N ASN A 58 12.01 -10.39 18.59
CA ASN A 58 10.87 -10.59 17.69
C ASN A 58 11.02 -9.81 16.38
N ARG A 59 11.54 -8.58 16.47
CA ARG A 59 11.80 -7.73 15.32
C ARG A 59 12.88 -8.29 14.40
N SER A 60 13.98 -8.79 14.95
CA SER A 60 15.06 -9.45 14.18
C SER A 60 14.55 -10.71 13.48
N TRP A 61 13.57 -11.40 14.08
CA TRP A 61 12.80 -12.47 13.43
C TRP A 61 11.76 -11.98 12.41
N GLY A 62 11.70 -10.68 12.15
CA GLY A 62 10.86 -10.06 11.15
C GLY A 62 9.43 -9.78 11.59
N LEU A 63 9.11 -9.84 12.89
CA LEU A 63 7.83 -9.31 13.40
C LEU A 63 7.81 -7.79 13.30
N ASN A 64 6.64 -7.26 12.97
CA ASN A 64 6.40 -5.83 13.00
C ASN A 64 5.93 -5.41 14.40
N PRO A 65 6.78 -4.77 15.22
CA PRO A 65 6.41 -4.41 16.58
C PRO A 65 5.18 -3.50 16.66
N LYS A 66 4.80 -2.80 15.59
CA LYS A 66 3.63 -1.93 15.57
C LYS A 66 2.33 -2.66 15.24
N ILE A 67 2.38 -3.67 14.35
CA ILE A 67 1.17 -4.39 13.88
C ILE A 67 1.03 -5.76 14.55
N ASP A 68 2.10 -6.53 14.66
CA ASP A 68 2.11 -7.89 15.23
C ASP A 68 3.43 -8.08 16.03
N PRO A 69 3.45 -7.81 17.35
CA PRO A 69 4.71 -7.57 18.07
C PRO A 69 5.37 -8.83 18.61
N GLU A 70 4.59 -9.90 18.76
CA GLU A 70 4.98 -11.09 19.51
C GLU A 70 4.49 -12.36 18.82
N PHE A 71 5.28 -13.42 18.96
CA PHE A 71 4.86 -14.75 18.52
C PHE A 71 3.81 -15.30 19.48
N GLY A 72 2.68 -15.78 18.95
CA GLY A 72 1.63 -16.37 19.78
C GLY A 72 0.27 -16.36 19.09
N PRO A 73 -0.81 -16.63 19.84
CA PRO A 73 -2.17 -16.41 19.38
C PRO A 73 -2.33 -14.95 18.98
N ARG A 74 -2.91 -14.70 17.80
CA ARG A 74 -3.12 -13.33 17.36
C ARG A 74 -4.22 -12.67 18.18
N PRO A 75 -4.01 -11.43 18.63
CA PRO A 75 -5.10 -10.68 19.23
C PRO A 75 -6.15 -10.37 18.15
N GLU A 76 -7.42 -10.33 18.56
CA GLU A 76 -8.53 -9.95 17.67
C GLU A 76 -8.42 -8.50 17.23
N SER A 77 -7.92 -7.64 18.11
CA SER A 77 -7.72 -6.21 17.85
C SER A 77 -6.43 -5.69 18.45
N ARG A 78 -5.96 -4.55 17.94
CA ARG A 78 -4.75 -3.89 18.44
C ARG A 78 -4.82 -2.38 18.34
N THR A 79 -4.57 -1.70 19.44
CA THR A 79 -4.38 -0.25 19.46
C THR A 79 -2.96 0.13 19.09
N ILE A 80 -2.82 1.05 18.14
CA ILE A 80 -1.56 1.69 17.78
C ILE A 80 -1.70 3.20 17.92
N GLN A 81 -0.60 3.86 18.25
CA GLN A 81 -0.52 5.31 18.23
C GLN A 81 0.20 5.75 16.95
N LEU A 82 -0.36 6.76 16.29
CA LEU A 82 0.23 7.41 15.13
C LEU A 82 0.45 8.88 15.45
N ALA A 83 1.62 9.39 15.06
CA ALA A 83 1.98 10.79 15.21
C ALA A 83 2.43 11.33 13.85
N ASN A 84 1.63 12.19 13.24
CA ASN A 84 2.07 12.94 12.06
C ASN A 84 2.95 14.12 12.52
N GLY A 85 3.97 14.47 11.74
CA GLY A 85 5.02 15.44 12.07
C GLY A 85 4.55 16.87 12.35
N SER A 86 3.26 17.19 12.21
CA SER A 86 2.73 18.54 12.45
C SER A 86 1.52 18.64 13.40
N HIS A 87 0.49 17.79 13.40
CA HIS A 87 -0.60 17.91 14.41
C HIS A 87 -1.37 16.61 14.70
N LYS A 88 -1.67 16.41 16.00
CA LYS A 88 -2.54 15.42 16.66
C LYS A 88 -2.05 13.96 16.65
N ARG A 89 -1.63 13.48 17.83
CA ARG A 89 -1.52 12.05 18.11
C ARG A 89 -2.92 11.45 18.09
N MET A 90 -3.08 10.34 17.37
CA MET A 90 -4.33 9.61 17.30
C MET A 90 -4.07 8.16 17.70
N ASN A 91 -4.88 7.64 18.62
CA ASN A 91 -4.87 6.21 18.89
C ASN A 91 -5.96 5.57 18.03
N VAL A 92 -5.57 4.54 17.28
CA VAL A 92 -6.50 3.77 16.46
C VAL A 92 -6.43 2.30 16.85
N THR A 93 -7.59 1.67 17.00
CA THR A 93 -7.71 0.25 17.33
C THR A 93 -8.11 -0.52 16.08
N LEU A 94 -7.14 -1.25 15.52
CA LEU A 94 -7.29 -2.09 14.34
C LEU A 94 -8.05 -3.36 14.73
N GLN A 95 -9.03 -3.75 13.91
CA GLN A 95 -9.71 -5.04 14.01
C GLN A 95 -8.97 -6.05 13.13
N LEU A 96 -8.04 -6.82 13.72
CA LEU A 96 -7.12 -7.70 12.98
C LEU A 96 -7.80 -8.98 12.48
N SER A 97 -8.85 -9.43 13.17
CA SER A 97 -9.63 -10.64 12.85
C SER A 97 -10.90 -10.37 12.04
N SER A 98 -11.20 -9.11 11.70
CA SER A 98 -12.42 -8.78 10.97
C SER A 98 -12.41 -9.32 9.53
N ASP A 99 -13.55 -9.86 9.10
CA ASP A 99 -13.77 -10.32 7.71
C ASP A 99 -13.85 -9.15 6.71
N GLU A 100 -14.05 -7.91 7.18
CA GLU A 100 -13.97 -6.70 6.34
C GLU A 100 -12.52 -6.29 6.04
N ARG A 101 -11.52 -7.00 6.58
CA ARG A 101 -10.11 -6.74 6.28
C ARG A 101 -9.80 -7.11 4.83
N SER A 102 -9.26 -6.14 4.07
CA SER A 102 -8.71 -6.40 2.75
C SER A 102 -7.21 -6.66 2.83
N THR A 103 -6.73 -7.70 2.14
CA THR A 103 -5.31 -8.10 2.12
C THR A 103 -4.88 -8.48 0.71
N HIS A 104 -3.91 -7.75 0.17
CA HIS A 104 -3.24 -8.11 -1.08
C HIS A 104 -2.07 -9.07 -0.80
N TYR A 105 -2.26 -10.34 -1.15
CA TYR A 105 -1.29 -11.43 -0.95
C TYR A 105 -0.18 -11.42 -2.03
N GLY A 106 0.65 -10.38 -2.01
CA GLY A 106 1.90 -10.34 -2.78
C GLY A 106 3.07 -10.86 -1.95
N LEU A 107 3.97 -11.65 -2.55
CA LEU A 107 5.25 -12.01 -1.93
C LEU A 107 6.25 -10.84 -1.94
N ASN A 108 6.21 -10.04 -2.99
CA ASN A 108 7.07 -8.86 -3.21
C ASN A 108 6.20 -7.61 -3.45
N GLY A 109 6.78 -6.42 -3.30
CA GLY A 109 6.10 -5.15 -3.60
C GLY A 109 5.22 -4.63 -2.45
N ARG A 110 4.13 -3.94 -2.81
CA ARG A 110 3.35 -3.07 -1.90
C ARG A 110 2.59 -3.79 -0.80
N THR A 111 2.03 -4.98 -1.08
CA THR A 111 1.21 -5.81 -0.16
C THR A 111 0.29 -4.99 0.76
N THR A 112 -0.60 -4.22 0.14
CA THR A 112 -1.53 -3.35 0.85
C THR A 112 -2.50 -4.17 1.70
N ASN A 113 -2.60 -3.80 2.97
CA ASN A 113 -3.57 -4.32 3.93
C ASN A 113 -4.43 -3.17 4.45
N VAL A 114 -5.74 -3.36 4.45
CA VAL A 114 -6.70 -2.37 4.97
C VAL A 114 -7.49 -3.01 6.08
N PHE A 115 -7.40 -2.42 7.28
CA PHE A 115 -8.08 -2.89 8.47
C PHE A 115 -9.21 -1.93 8.84
N PRO A 116 -10.42 -2.44 9.14
CA PRO A 116 -11.39 -1.66 9.89
C PRO A 116 -10.79 -1.23 11.23
N ALA A 117 -11.05 0.00 11.65
CA ALA A 117 -10.54 0.51 12.90
C ALA A 117 -11.49 1.51 13.57
N THR A 118 -11.27 1.72 14.86
CA THR A 118 -11.91 2.78 15.63
C THR A 118 -10.86 3.79 16.09
N SER A 119 -11.25 5.07 16.19
CA SER A 119 -10.41 6.13 16.74
C SER A 119 -10.85 6.46 18.17
N ASP A 120 -9.92 6.92 19.00
CA ASP A 120 -10.21 7.52 20.29
C ASP A 120 -10.78 8.95 20.19
N ASP A 121 -10.71 9.57 19.01
CA ASP A 121 -11.29 10.88 18.73
C ASP A 121 -12.77 10.77 18.35
N PRO A 122 -13.71 11.32 19.15
CA PRO A 122 -15.14 11.25 18.89
C PRO A 122 -15.58 11.88 17.57
N MET A 123 -14.77 12.77 16.98
CA MET A 123 -15.05 13.40 15.68
C MET A 123 -14.98 12.41 14.50
N TYR A 124 -14.36 11.25 14.69
CA TYR A 124 -14.10 10.26 13.65
C TYR A 124 -14.77 8.92 13.98
N SER A 125 -16.11 8.89 13.86
CA SER A 125 -16.90 7.66 13.94
C SER A 125 -16.76 6.83 12.65
N GLY A 126 -15.70 6.01 12.58
CA GLY A 126 -15.45 5.09 11.47
C GLY A 126 -14.21 5.47 10.65
N VAL A 127 -13.14 4.71 10.88
CA VAL A 127 -11.85 4.87 10.19
C VAL A 127 -11.38 3.52 9.66
N ILE A 128 -10.46 3.56 8.73
CA ILE A 128 -9.67 2.40 8.31
C ILE A 128 -8.20 2.71 8.51
N VAL A 129 -7.42 1.66 8.72
CA VAL A 129 -5.96 1.72 8.75
C VAL A 129 -5.42 0.99 7.54
N LYS A 130 -4.76 1.71 6.64
CA LYS A 130 -4.05 1.16 5.49
C LYS A 130 -2.58 0.97 5.85
N VAL A 131 -2.07 -0.23 5.66
CA VAL A 131 -0.67 -0.62 5.92
C VAL A 131 -0.09 -1.16 4.63
N PHE A 132 0.97 -0.54 4.11
CA PHE A 132 1.58 -0.95 2.84
C PHE A 132 3.07 -0.60 2.76
N TRP A 133 3.77 -1.20 1.79
CA TRP A 133 5.19 -1.00 1.53
C TRP A 133 5.42 -0.09 0.32
N GLY A 134 5.68 1.19 0.59
CA GLY A 134 5.94 2.20 -0.44
C GLY A 134 7.35 2.10 -1.00
N GLU A 135 7.52 2.37 -2.29
CA GLU A 135 8.83 2.49 -2.94
C GLU A 135 9.40 3.88 -2.68
N LYS A 136 10.58 3.99 -2.07
CA LYS A 136 11.18 5.28 -1.70
C LYS A 136 11.56 6.16 -2.90
N SER A 137 11.81 5.56 -4.06
CA SER A 137 12.09 6.33 -5.28
C SER A 137 10.85 7.01 -5.85
N ARG A 138 9.65 6.67 -5.36
CA ARG A 138 8.39 7.27 -5.77
C ARG A 138 7.92 8.26 -4.69
N ARG A 139 7.15 9.26 -5.12
CA ARG A 139 6.38 10.08 -4.18
C ARG A 139 5.35 9.19 -3.48
N SER A 140 5.24 9.33 -2.17
CA SER A 140 4.38 8.50 -1.33
C SER A 140 2.90 8.89 -1.46
N GLU A 141 1.99 7.98 -1.13
CA GLU A 141 0.55 8.27 -1.12
C GLU A 141 0.18 9.46 -0.22
N PRO A 142 0.73 9.61 1.01
CA PRO A 142 0.48 10.80 1.81
C PRO A 142 0.89 12.11 1.11
N GLU A 143 2.07 12.14 0.47
CA GLU A 143 2.52 13.33 -0.27
C GLU A 143 1.65 13.63 -1.49
N ILE A 144 1.11 12.61 -2.17
CA ILE A 144 0.14 12.81 -3.26
C ILE A 144 -1.17 13.36 -2.71
N VAL A 145 -1.69 12.81 -1.62
CA VAL A 145 -2.93 13.29 -0.99
C VAL A 145 -2.77 14.75 -0.54
N GLU A 146 -1.62 15.15 0.01
CA GLU A 146 -1.33 16.56 0.34
C GLU A 146 -1.32 17.49 -0.89
N ILE A 147 -0.99 16.99 -2.08
CA ILE A 147 -1.11 17.75 -3.34
C ILE A 147 -2.57 17.84 -3.77
N VAL A 148 -3.32 16.73 -3.68
CA VAL A 148 -4.75 16.68 -3.98
C VAL A 148 -5.53 17.64 -3.07
N GLU A 149 -5.21 17.69 -1.76
CA GLU A 149 -5.80 18.64 -0.82
C GLU A 149 -5.55 20.09 -1.25
N ARG A 150 -4.33 20.43 -1.68
CA ARG A 150 -4.03 21.77 -2.20
C ARG A 150 -4.83 22.11 -3.46
N ILE A 151 -4.98 21.17 -4.39
CA ILE A 151 -5.79 21.37 -5.60
C ILE A 151 -7.27 21.60 -5.22
N ALA A 152 -7.78 20.88 -4.22
CA ALA A 152 -9.15 21.04 -3.74
C ALA A 152 -9.40 22.45 -3.13
N ASP A 153 -8.41 23.01 -2.45
CA ASP A 153 -8.49 24.35 -1.84
C ASP A 153 -8.38 25.51 -2.85
N GLU A 154 -7.99 25.24 -4.10
CA GLU A 154 -7.92 26.25 -5.16
C GLU A 154 -9.31 26.67 -5.68
N ARG A 155 -9.41 27.87 -6.29
CA ARG A 155 -10.69 28.43 -6.77
C ARG A 155 -11.45 27.54 -7.76
N ASN A 156 -10.74 26.67 -8.48
CA ASN A 156 -11.31 25.73 -9.46
C ASN A 156 -11.36 24.28 -8.92
N GLY A 157 -11.06 24.05 -7.64
CA GLY A 157 -10.95 22.74 -7.00
C GLY A 157 -12.28 22.08 -6.61
N LYS A 158 -13.43 22.68 -6.93
CA LYS A 158 -14.77 22.22 -6.51
C LYS A 158 -15.11 20.78 -6.90
N GLU A 159 -14.54 20.30 -7.98
CA GLU A 159 -14.73 18.93 -8.47
C GLU A 159 -13.84 17.89 -7.76
N VAL A 160 -12.85 18.38 -7.03
CA VAL A 160 -11.94 17.56 -6.23
C VAL A 160 -12.37 17.61 -4.76
N GLU A 161 -12.83 18.76 -4.27
CA GLU A 161 -13.29 18.93 -2.89
C GLU A 161 -14.34 17.88 -2.50
N GLY A 162 -14.02 17.06 -1.49
CA GLY A 162 -14.91 15.97 -1.02
C GLY A 162 -14.92 14.70 -1.87
N HIS A 163 -14.20 14.68 -3.00
CA HIS A 163 -14.18 13.57 -3.96
C HIS A 163 -12.88 12.74 -3.95
N PHE A 164 -12.08 12.85 -2.88
CA PHE A 164 -10.90 12.03 -2.59
C PHE A 164 -10.88 11.60 -1.10
N PRO A 165 -10.07 10.61 -0.70
CA PRO A 165 -10.11 10.05 0.65
C PRO A 165 -9.52 11.03 1.64
N LYS A 166 -10.22 11.26 2.76
CA LYS A 166 -9.70 12.12 3.82
C LYS A 166 -8.66 11.36 4.65
N LEU A 167 -7.38 11.68 4.43
CA LEU A 167 -6.27 11.23 5.26
C LEU A 167 -6.27 11.99 6.59
N LEU A 168 -6.34 11.26 7.70
CA LEU A 168 -6.41 11.84 9.05
C LEU A 168 -5.03 11.94 9.68
N CYS A 169 -4.22 10.89 9.54
CA CYS A 169 -2.82 10.87 9.93
C CYS A 169 -2.10 9.73 9.24
N TYR A 170 -0.78 9.79 9.21
CA TYR A 170 0.06 8.70 8.73
C TYR A 170 1.39 8.66 9.48
N GLU A 171 2.08 7.55 9.37
CA GLU A 171 3.45 7.39 9.84
C GLU A 171 4.24 6.52 8.86
N GLU A 172 5.39 7.02 8.44
CA GLU A 172 6.43 6.22 7.79
C GLU A 172 7.27 5.53 8.88
N LEU A 173 7.69 4.28 8.64
CA LEU A 173 8.55 3.51 9.54
C LEU A 173 9.92 3.25 8.87
N PRO A 174 10.85 4.23 8.86
CA PRO A 174 12.13 4.14 8.13
C PRO A 174 12.99 2.94 8.50
N ASP A 175 12.86 2.51 9.75
CA ASP A 175 13.59 1.40 10.36
C ASP A 175 13.12 0.02 9.85
N THR A 176 12.10 0.00 8.99
CA THR A 176 11.65 -1.19 8.25
C THR A 176 12.26 -1.31 6.87
N SER A 177 13.11 -0.37 6.45
CA SER A 177 13.68 -0.30 5.10
C SER A 177 14.26 -1.63 4.62
N THR A 178 13.81 -2.07 3.44
CA THR A 178 14.38 -3.23 2.75
C THR A 178 15.78 -2.94 2.17
N GLY A 179 16.14 -1.67 2.04
CA GLY A 179 17.44 -1.22 1.55
C GLY A 179 18.55 -1.39 2.58
N GLU A 180 18.24 -1.37 3.88
CA GLU A 180 19.25 -1.35 4.94
C GLU A 180 20.20 -2.56 4.88
N ILE A 181 19.65 -3.79 4.83
CA ILE A 181 20.51 -4.98 4.77
C ILE A 181 21.28 -5.05 3.45
N ARG A 182 20.67 -4.61 2.34
CA ARG A 182 21.28 -4.67 1.00
C ARG A 182 22.45 -3.70 0.92
N GLY A 183 22.29 -2.49 1.46
CA GLY A 183 23.38 -1.52 1.61
C GLY A 183 24.52 -2.05 2.48
N ARG A 184 24.22 -2.66 3.63
CA ARG A 184 25.24 -3.28 4.50
C ARG A 184 25.99 -4.42 3.81
N LEU A 185 25.31 -5.20 2.98
CA LEU A 185 25.88 -6.31 2.21
C LEU A 185 26.47 -5.89 0.85
N ARG A 186 26.36 -4.59 0.48
CA ARG A 186 26.77 -4.05 -0.83
C ARG A 186 26.13 -4.77 -2.02
N LEU A 187 24.86 -5.13 -1.87
CA LEU A 187 24.05 -5.74 -2.94
C LEU A 187 23.33 -4.66 -3.74
N ASP A 188 23.15 -4.89 -5.03
CA ASP A 188 22.18 -4.13 -5.81
C ASP A 188 20.77 -4.39 -5.26
N SER A 189 20.01 -3.33 -5.03
CA SER A 189 18.67 -3.41 -4.45
C SER A 189 17.57 -3.31 -5.48
N GLY A 190 17.85 -2.77 -6.67
CA GLY A 190 16.85 -2.47 -7.69
C GLY A 190 15.68 -1.61 -7.19
N GLY A 191 15.85 -0.93 -6.04
CA GLY A 191 14.81 -0.25 -5.30
C GLY A 191 14.95 -0.36 -3.78
N GLU A 192 14.14 0.41 -3.05
CA GLU A 192 14.07 0.41 -1.59
C GLU A 192 12.63 0.65 -1.18
N ARG A 193 12.13 -0.19 -0.26
CA ARG A 193 10.78 -0.06 0.27
C ARG A 193 10.77 0.17 1.76
N VAL A 194 9.83 1.00 2.19
CA VAL A 194 9.59 1.33 3.58
C VAL A 194 8.10 1.14 3.89
N LEU A 195 7.80 0.73 5.13
CA LEU A 195 6.43 0.52 5.56
C LEU A 195 5.77 1.85 5.94
N TYR A 196 4.54 2.03 5.46
CA TYR A 196 3.65 3.13 5.81
C TYR A 196 2.41 2.61 6.55
N VAL A 197 1.91 3.41 7.49
CA VAL A 197 0.64 3.21 8.18
C VAL A 197 -0.18 4.50 8.05
N LEU A 198 -1.31 4.44 7.36
CA LEU A 198 -2.19 5.57 7.07
C LEU A 198 -3.57 5.35 7.70
N VAL A 199 -4.18 6.41 8.22
CA VAL A 199 -5.56 6.40 8.73
C VAL A 199 -6.42 7.24 7.82
N PHE A 200 -7.43 6.61 7.21
CA PHE A 200 -8.44 7.30 6.42
C PHE A 200 -9.80 7.21 7.10
N ARG A 201 -10.69 8.15 6.78
CA ARG A 201 -12.12 7.95 7.01
C ARG A 201 -12.61 6.71 6.25
N LYS A 202 -13.49 5.93 6.88
CA LYS A 202 -14.08 4.75 6.22
C LYS A 202 -15.00 5.22 5.10
N LEU A 203 -14.80 4.66 3.91
CA LEU A 203 -15.65 4.82 2.73
C LEU A 203 -16.40 3.52 2.45
N ARG A 204 -17.39 3.57 1.56
CA ARG A 204 -18.14 2.40 1.10
C ARG A 204 -17.91 2.17 -0.39
N PRO A 205 -17.84 0.93 -0.87
CA PRO A 205 -17.59 0.66 -2.28
C PRO A 205 -18.76 1.14 -3.15
N ILE A 206 -18.47 1.71 -4.31
CA ILE A 206 -19.51 2.26 -5.20
C ILE A 206 -20.54 1.20 -5.66
N THR A 207 -20.14 -0.07 -5.65
CA THR A 207 -20.96 -1.23 -6.05
C THR A 207 -22.17 -1.50 -5.14
N GLU A 208 -22.27 -0.84 -3.99
CA GLU A 208 -23.47 -0.88 -3.16
C GLU A 208 -24.56 0.11 -3.60
N LEU A 209 -24.24 1.02 -4.51
CA LEU A 209 -25.19 1.99 -5.06
C LEU A 209 -25.86 1.44 -6.33
N TYR A 210 -27.02 2.00 -6.66
CA TYR A 210 -27.77 1.67 -7.87
C TYR A 210 -28.50 2.90 -8.43
N GLY A 211 -28.85 2.85 -9.72
CA GLY A 211 -29.61 3.90 -10.40
C GLY A 211 -28.95 5.28 -10.31
N ASP A 212 -29.75 6.30 -9.99
CA ASP A 212 -29.31 7.70 -9.96
C ASP A 212 -28.24 8.00 -8.89
N GLU A 213 -28.23 7.27 -7.77
CA GLU A 213 -27.18 7.43 -6.77
C GLU A 213 -25.83 6.92 -7.29
N PHE A 214 -25.84 5.76 -7.95
CA PHE A 214 -24.64 5.20 -8.59
C PHE A 214 -24.11 6.12 -9.69
N LEU A 215 -24.96 6.54 -10.64
CA LEU A 215 -24.52 7.39 -11.76
C LEU A 215 -23.98 8.73 -11.29
N ARG A 216 -24.55 9.33 -10.22
CA ARG A 216 -24.02 10.56 -9.62
C ARG A 216 -22.66 10.35 -8.98
N ALA A 217 -22.49 9.28 -8.20
CA ALA A 217 -21.20 8.96 -7.59
C ALA A 217 -20.12 8.68 -8.64
N PHE A 218 -20.46 7.86 -9.64
CA PHE A 218 -19.55 7.48 -10.73
C PHE A 218 -19.14 8.72 -11.54
N TRP A 219 -20.08 9.59 -11.89
CA TRP A 219 -19.75 10.81 -12.63
C TRP A 219 -18.87 11.76 -11.80
N ALA A 220 -19.11 11.85 -10.49
CA ALA A 220 -18.26 12.64 -9.60
C ALA A 220 -16.82 12.12 -9.53
N THR A 221 -16.61 10.79 -9.49
CA THR A 221 -15.24 10.24 -9.52
C THR A 221 -14.53 10.51 -10.85
N VAL A 222 -15.23 10.43 -11.98
CA VAL A 222 -14.69 10.80 -13.30
C VAL A 222 -14.29 12.27 -13.35
N ARG A 223 -15.13 13.18 -12.84
CA ARG A 223 -14.83 14.62 -12.81
C ARG A 223 -13.66 14.96 -11.90
N CYS A 224 -13.60 14.35 -10.72
CA CYS A 224 -12.46 14.45 -9.81
C CYS A 224 -11.18 13.99 -10.50
N HIS A 225 -11.20 12.80 -11.12
CA HIS A 225 -10.06 12.27 -11.87
C HIS A 225 -9.59 13.20 -12.99
N LEU A 226 -10.52 13.71 -13.82
CA LEU A 226 -10.20 14.66 -14.89
C LEU A 226 -9.54 15.93 -14.36
N MET A 227 -10.09 16.50 -13.28
CA MET A 227 -9.54 17.72 -12.69
C MET A 227 -8.16 17.49 -12.07
N LEU A 228 -7.93 16.33 -11.46
CA LEU A 228 -6.59 15.95 -10.98
C LEU A 228 -5.60 15.82 -12.13
N TRP A 229 -6.00 15.16 -13.23
CA TRP A 229 -5.16 15.02 -14.42
C TRP A 229 -4.75 16.38 -14.98
N GLN A 230 -5.70 17.31 -15.11
CA GLN A 230 -5.46 18.67 -15.61
C GLN A 230 -4.51 19.48 -14.71
N ASN A 231 -4.44 19.14 -13.43
CA ASN A 231 -3.53 19.75 -12.45
C ASN A 231 -2.25 18.93 -12.22
N GLY A 232 -1.94 17.98 -13.10
CA GLY A 232 -0.68 17.23 -13.08
C GLY A 232 -0.62 16.12 -12.03
N VAL A 233 -1.77 15.63 -11.56
CA VAL A 233 -1.86 14.42 -10.71
C VAL A 233 -2.48 13.29 -11.53
N TYR A 234 -1.68 12.27 -11.80
CA TYR A 234 -2.07 11.13 -12.65
C TYR A 234 -2.35 9.91 -11.78
N HIS A 235 -3.59 9.40 -11.77
CA HIS A 235 -4.01 8.27 -10.93
C HIS A 235 -3.42 6.92 -11.39
N ARG A 236 -3.55 6.62 -12.70
CA ARG A 236 -2.94 5.48 -13.41
C ARG A 236 -3.37 4.06 -13.02
N ASP A 237 -4.15 3.90 -11.96
CA ASP A 237 -4.77 2.62 -11.60
C ASP A 237 -6.26 2.87 -11.35
N VAL A 238 -7.05 2.98 -12.40
CA VAL A 238 -8.51 3.10 -12.27
C VAL A 238 -9.10 1.71 -12.28
N SER A 239 -9.74 1.32 -11.17
CA SER A 239 -10.41 0.03 -11.02
C SER A 239 -11.71 0.16 -10.20
N PRO A 240 -12.61 -0.85 -10.20
CA PRO A 240 -13.84 -0.78 -9.44
C PRO A 240 -13.64 -0.61 -7.92
N SER A 241 -12.51 -1.07 -7.37
CA SER A 241 -12.20 -0.91 -5.94
C SER A 241 -11.79 0.51 -5.57
N ASP A 242 -11.41 1.32 -6.55
CA ASP A 242 -10.97 2.70 -6.34
C ASP A 242 -12.15 3.67 -6.36
N LEU A 243 -13.28 3.25 -6.94
CA LEU A 243 -14.51 4.01 -6.90
C LEU A 243 -15.28 3.68 -5.64
N MET A 244 -15.36 4.67 -4.75
CA MET A 244 -16.06 4.58 -3.48
C MET A 244 -17.10 5.69 -3.35
N TYR A 245 -17.86 5.67 -2.27
CA TYR A 245 -18.75 6.76 -1.89
C TYR A 245 -18.74 7.01 -0.39
N SER A 246 -19.18 8.19 -0.04
CA SER A 246 -19.60 8.57 1.31
C SER A 246 -20.98 9.21 1.26
N ARG A 247 -21.56 9.48 2.42
CA ARG A 247 -22.77 10.31 2.53
C ARG A 247 -22.43 11.57 3.31
N ASP A 248 -22.89 12.71 2.78
CA ASP A 248 -22.75 13.99 3.47
C ASP A 248 -23.70 14.08 4.69
N LYS A 249 -23.71 15.24 5.36
CA LYS A 249 -24.55 15.47 6.55
C LYS A 249 -26.05 15.41 6.25
N ASP A 250 -26.43 15.67 5.00
CA ASP A 250 -27.82 15.68 4.53
C ASP A 250 -28.23 14.30 3.97
N GLY A 251 -27.30 13.33 3.95
CA GLY A 251 -27.50 11.98 3.46
C GLY A 251 -27.28 11.80 1.96
N ASN A 252 -26.85 12.84 1.24
CA ASN A 252 -26.58 12.78 -0.18
C ASN A 252 -25.33 11.95 -0.45
N VAL A 253 -25.36 11.18 -1.53
CA VAL A 253 -24.21 10.40 -2.00
C VAL A 253 -23.15 11.32 -2.59
N VAL A 254 -21.91 11.13 -2.14
CA VAL A 254 -20.72 11.79 -2.68
C VAL A 254 -19.77 10.69 -3.19
N GLY A 255 -19.53 10.66 -4.50
CA GLY A 255 -18.55 9.75 -5.10
C GLY A 255 -17.13 10.14 -4.71
N VAL A 256 -16.26 9.16 -4.44
CA VAL A 256 -14.90 9.38 -3.98
C VAL A 256 -13.95 8.51 -4.79
N LEU A 257 -12.96 9.12 -5.44
CA LEU A 257 -11.86 8.40 -6.07
C LEU A 257 -10.83 8.06 -4.99
N ASN A 258 -10.51 6.79 -4.82
CA ASN A 258 -9.65 6.27 -3.75
C ASN A 258 -8.38 5.63 -4.32
N ASP A 259 -7.41 5.35 -3.43
CA ASP A 259 -6.16 4.63 -3.72
C ASP A 259 -5.14 5.38 -4.61
N PHE A 260 -4.50 6.39 -4.01
CA PHE A 260 -3.48 7.21 -4.69
C PHE A 260 -2.06 6.63 -4.58
N ASP A 261 -1.89 5.37 -4.20
CA ASP A 261 -0.57 4.79 -3.94
C ASP A 261 0.28 4.57 -5.20
N LEU A 262 -0.38 4.53 -6.37
CA LEU A 262 0.24 4.48 -7.68
C LEU A 262 0.23 5.80 -8.42
N ALA A 263 -0.39 6.82 -7.85
CA ALA A 263 -0.46 8.11 -8.47
C ALA A 263 0.93 8.75 -8.59
N SER A 264 1.05 9.71 -9.49
CA SER A 264 2.29 10.43 -9.71
C SER A 264 2.03 11.87 -10.15
N THR A 265 3.10 12.67 -10.14
CA THR A 265 3.10 14.04 -10.69
C THR A 265 4.07 14.22 -11.85
N SER A 266 4.53 13.09 -12.41
CA SER A 266 5.40 13.05 -13.58
C SER A 266 4.53 12.63 -14.76
N ASP A 267 4.58 13.38 -15.84
CA ASP A 267 3.94 13.04 -17.11
C ASP A 267 4.57 11.79 -17.77
N ARG A 268 5.82 11.47 -17.44
CA ARG A 268 6.53 10.31 -17.96
C ARG A 268 6.17 9.02 -17.22
N ALA A 269 5.97 7.96 -17.99
CA ALA A 269 5.85 6.60 -17.49
C ALA A 269 7.24 6.09 -17.07
N THR A 270 7.48 5.79 -15.79
CA THR A 270 8.83 5.37 -15.34
C THR A 270 9.11 3.89 -15.57
N GLY A 271 8.30 3.18 -16.37
CA GLY A 271 8.42 1.73 -16.64
C GLY A 271 8.20 0.83 -15.41
N THR A 272 8.09 1.43 -14.22
CA THR A 272 7.70 0.80 -12.95
C THR A 272 6.18 0.81 -12.74
N GLU A 273 5.42 1.39 -13.66
CA GLU A 273 3.94 1.41 -13.75
C GLU A 273 3.36 0.07 -14.21
N ARG A 274 4.05 -1.04 -13.95
CA ARG A 274 3.57 -2.42 -14.19
C ARG A 274 2.41 -2.82 -13.27
N THR A 275 1.70 -1.83 -12.76
CA THR A 275 0.75 -1.91 -11.67
C THR A 275 -0.46 -1.14 -12.12
N GLY A 276 -1.22 -1.74 -13.02
CA GLY A 276 -2.61 -1.39 -13.22
C GLY A 276 -3.41 -2.68 -13.05
N THR A 277 -4.66 -2.56 -12.64
CA THR A 277 -5.55 -3.71 -12.52
C THR A 277 -5.84 -4.27 -13.92
N VAL A 278 -5.10 -5.32 -14.33
CA VAL A 278 -5.02 -5.83 -15.72
C VAL A 278 -6.36 -5.90 -16.47
N PRO A 279 -7.47 -6.39 -15.87
CA PRO A 279 -8.78 -6.40 -16.55
C PRO A 279 -9.34 -5.02 -16.94
N PHE A 280 -8.91 -3.95 -16.28
CA PHE A 280 -9.37 -2.57 -16.50
C PHE A 280 -8.31 -1.69 -17.15
N MET A 281 -7.13 -2.25 -17.44
CA MET A 281 -6.08 -1.57 -18.18
C MET A 281 -6.49 -1.49 -19.66
N VAL A 282 -6.34 -0.29 -20.26
CA VAL A 282 -6.57 -0.09 -21.69
C VAL A 282 -5.74 -1.04 -22.56
N LEU A 283 -6.28 -1.44 -23.71
CA LEU A 283 -5.66 -2.38 -24.63
C LEU A 283 -4.26 -1.93 -25.10
N ASP A 284 -4.08 -0.62 -25.33
CA ASP A 284 -2.80 -0.06 -25.78
C ASP A 284 -1.68 -0.22 -24.74
N LEU A 285 -2.04 -0.23 -23.44
CA LEU A 285 -1.09 -0.45 -22.35
C LEU A 285 -0.74 -1.94 -22.14
N LEU A 286 -1.47 -2.86 -22.77
CA LEU A 286 -1.18 -4.29 -22.77
C LEU A 286 -0.15 -4.69 -23.86
N THR A 287 0.33 -3.74 -24.66
CA THR A 287 1.30 -3.98 -25.73
C THR A 287 2.74 -4.14 -25.18
N LYS A 288 3.59 -4.91 -25.87
CA LYS A 288 5.01 -5.07 -25.47
C LYS A 288 5.76 -3.74 -25.30
N PRO A 289 5.58 -2.72 -26.16
CA PRO A 289 6.17 -1.39 -25.95
C PRO A 289 5.67 -0.72 -24.66
N ALA A 290 4.36 -0.73 -24.41
CA ALA A 290 3.81 -0.16 -23.18
C ALA A 290 4.33 -0.88 -21.93
N LEU A 291 4.41 -2.21 -21.96
CA LEU A 291 4.98 -3.02 -20.87
C LEU A 291 6.49 -2.75 -20.62
N ARG A 292 7.20 -2.16 -21.58
CA ARG A 292 8.58 -1.68 -21.43
C ARG A 292 8.67 -0.23 -20.93
N GLY A 293 7.54 0.47 -20.83
CA GLY A 293 7.50 1.91 -20.53
C GLY A 293 7.79 2.80 -21.74
N ASP A 294 7.70 2.26 -22.95
CA ASP A 294 7.99 2.99 -24.20
C ASP A 294 6.79 3.81 -24.69
N VAL A 295 5.63 3.71 -24.01
CA VAL A 295 4.39 4.41 -24.37
C VAL A 295 4.09 5.47 -23.32
N THR A 296 3.85 6.70 -23.78
CA THR A 296 3.38 7.79 -22.92
C THR A 296 1.97 7.49 -22.43
N HIS A 297 1.74 7.59 -21.12
CA HIS A 297 0.40 7.44 -20.56
C HIS A 297 -0.42 8.71 -20.83
N LEU A 298 -1.53 8.60 -21.56
CA LEU A 298 -2.41 9.70 -21.91
C LEU A 298 -3.73 9.61 -21.14
N TYR A 299 -4.48 10.71 -21.05
CA TYR A 299 -5.75 10.74 -20.31
C TYR A 299 -6.76 9.75 -20.86
N GLU A 300 -6.77 9.55 -22.18
CA GLU A 300 -7.63 8.61 -22.88
C GLU A 300 -7.47 7.16 -22.39
N HIS A 301 -6.28 6.79 -21.90
CA HIS A 301 -6.05 5.48 -21.29
C HIS A 301 -6.86 5.31 -19.99
N ASP A 302 -6.82 6.30 -19.10
CA ASP A 302 -7.60 6.27 -17.85
C ASP A 302 -9.10 6.44 -18.12
N ALA A 303 -9.47 7.24 -19.13
CA ALA A 303 -10.86 7.41 -19.55
C ALA A 303 -11.46 6.09 -20.07
N GLU A 304 -10.70 5.29 -20.82
CA GLU A 304 -11.13 3.96 -21.25
C GLU A 304 -11.30 3.01 -20.06
N SER A 305 -10.40 3.06 -19.06
CA SER A 305 -10.55 2.29 -17.82
C SER A 305 -11.89 2.54 -17.13
N PHE A 306 -12.38 3.78 -17.10
CA PHE A 306 -13.73 4.08 -16.56
C PHE A 306 -14.85 3.39 -17.34
N ILE A 307 -14.73 3.20 -18.66
CA ILE A 307 -15.72 2.47 -19.47
C ILE A 307 -15.74 0.99 -19.07
N TRP A 308 -14.56 0.38 -18.89
CA TRP A 308 -14.46 -1.00 -18.44
C TRP A 308 -15.00 -1.18 -17.02
N VAL A 309 -14.72 -0.24 -16.11
CA VAL A 309 -15.28 -0.24 -14.75
C VAL A 309 -16.81 -0.15 -14.79
N LEU A 310 -17.37 0.77 -15.58
CA LEU A 310 -18.82 0.93 -15.71
C LEU A 310 -19.50 -0.32 -16.27
N THR A 311 -18.84 -1.02 -17.19
CA THR A 311 -19.37 -2.25 -17.80
C THR A 311 -19.30 -3.45 -16.83
N TRP A 312 -18.32 -3.44 -15.93
CA TRP A 312 -18.10 -4.49 -14.94
C TRP A 312 -19.10 -4.47 -13.79
N ILE A 313 -19.50 -3.27 -13.37
CA ILE A 313 -20.47 -3.03 -12.28
C ILE A 313 -21.89 -3.26 -12.79
#